data_AF-A0A7V2YC58-F1
#
_entry.id   AF-A0A7V2YC58-F1
#
_cell.length_a   1.000
_cell.length_b   1.000
_cell.length_c   1.000
_cell.angle_alpha   90.00
_cell.angle_beta   90.00
_cell.angle_gamma   90.00
#
_symmetry.space_group_name_H-M   'P 1'
#
loop_
_entity.id
_entity.type
_entity.pdbx_description
1 polymer ?
#
loop_
_entity_poly.entity_id
_entity_poly.type
_entity_poly.pdbx_seq_one_letter_code
_entity_poly.pdbx_strand_id
1 'polypeptide(L)'
;MKGLWVLFLVVAAIGVGPLGLQELGAVTSNPQCVQDARDDFMECLSTCRETFQVIKDLCRDVSHDCAEGCREQFTDCIAPSLAELETCKDTCDDQRDQAVATCRGDNAGNPSALDDCIDAAQVSSFMCRDQCREQTQIRVQLRQCRQQFRSCIGACPTAFP
;
A
#
# COMPACT_ATOMS: atom_id res chain seq x y z
N MET A 1 24.95 -16.31 -6.78
CA MET A 1 24.54 -17.37 -7.74
C MET A 1 23.17 -17.00 -8.25
N LYS A 2 23.03 -16.81 -9.57
CA LYS A 2 21.81 -16.30 -10.24
C LYS A 2 20.81 -17.43 -10.42
N GLY A 3 19.61 -17.31 -9.86
CA GLY A 3 18.48 -18.22 -10.07
C GLY A 3 17.49 -17.65 -11.08
N LEU A 4 17.46 -18.28 -12.26
CA LEU A 4 16.47 -18.09 -13.33
C LEU A 4 15.06 -18.35 -12.78
N TRP A 5 14.12 -17.41 -12.97
CA TRP A 5 12.69 -17.70 -12.89
C TRP A 5 12.04 -17.46 -14.25
N VAL A 6 11.39 -18.51 -14.75
CA VAL A 6 10.83 -18.68 -16.08
C VAL A 6 9.59 -17.79 -16.25
N LEU A 7 9.60 -16.98 -17.31
CA LEU A 7 8.49 -16.12 -17.73
C LEU A 7 7.45 -16.96 -18.50
N PHE A 8 6.19 -16.96 -18.05
CA PHE A 8 5.06 -17.44 -18.83
C PHE A 8 4.72 -16.43 -19.93
N LEU A 9 4.99 -16.79 -21.18
CA LEU A 9 4.57 -16.06 -22.38
C LEU A 9 3.11 -16.39 -22.69
N VAL A 10 2.23 -15.38 -22.60
CA VAL A 10 0.95 -15.37 -23.32
C VAL A 10 1.13 -14.46 -24.52
N VAL A 11 1.30 -15.07 -25.70
CA VAL A 11 1.37 -14.37 -26.99
C VAL A 11 -0.05 -14.15 -27.51
N ALA A 12 -0.52 -12.90 -27.46
CA ALA A 12 -1.68 -12.48 -28.23
C ALA A 12 -1.19 -11.77 -29.50
N ALA A 13 -1.29 -12.48 -30.63
CA ALA A 13 -0.92 -11.99 -31.95
C ALA A 13 -2.13 -11.35 -32.63
N ILE A 14 -2.08 -10.05 -32.98
CA ILE A 14 -2.88 -9.47 -34.08
C ILE A 14 -2.13 -8.26 -34.68
N GLY A 15 -1.91 -8.27 -36.00
CA GLY A 15 -1.76 -7.04 -36.81
C GLY A 15 -0.54 -6.99 -37.74
N VAL A 16 -0.77 -7.21 -39.03
CA VAL A 16 0.22 -7.33 -40.12
C VAL A 16 0.71 -5.95 -40.59
N GLY A 17 2.03 -5.75 -40.63
CA GLY A 17 2.71 -4.60 -41.25
C GLY A 17 4.17 -4.97 -41.61
N PRO A 18 4.76 -4.42 -42.69
CA PRO A 18 6.00 -4.92 -43.25
C PRO A 18 7.16 -4.72 -42.26
N LEU A 19 7.81 -5.84 -41.97
CA LEU A 19 8.94 -6.01 -41.05
C LEU A 19 10.15 -5.19 -41.51
N GLY A 20 10.25 -3.95 -41.01
CA GLY A 20 11.55 -3.40 -40.68
C GLY A 20 12.05 -4.14 -39.45
N LEU A 21 13.04 -5.02 -39.61
CA LEU A 21 13.88 -5.50 -38.52
C LEU A 21 14.63 -4.29 -37.95
N GLN A 22 13.98 -3.55 -37.04
CA GLN A 22 14.70 -2.67 -36.14
C GLN A 22 15.48 -3.58 -35.20
N GLU A 23 16.80 -3.40 -35.21
CA GLU A 23 17.69 -3.99 -34.23
C GLU A 23 17.07 -3.79 -32.84
N LEU A 24 16.84 -4.90 -32.14
CA LEU A 24 16.62 -4.87 -30.70
C LEU A 24 17.95 -4.42 -30.09
N GLY A 25 18.17 -3.11 -30.09
CA GLY A 25 19.18 -2.48 -29.27
C GLY A 25 19.05 -3.03 -27.85
N ALA A 26 20.17 -3.28 -27.21
CA ALA A 26 20.20 -3.84 -25.87
C ALA A 26 19.21 -3.07 -24.97
N VAL A 27 18.19 -3.77 -24.47
CA VAL A 27 17.27 -3.22 -23.46
C VAL A 27 18.09 -3.06 -22.19
N THR A 28 18.74 -1.92 -22.05
CA THR A 28 19.41 -1.53 -20.82
C THR A 28 18.32 -1.14 -19.82
N SER A 29 18.33 -1.74 -18.64
CA SER A 29 17.48 -1.29 -17.54
C SER A 29 17.76 0.19 -17.30
N ASN A 30 16.76 1.04 -17.50
CA ASN A 30 16.82 2.45 -17.16
C ASN A 30 15.91 2.68 -15.94
N PRO A 31 16.46 2.64 -14.71
CA PRO A 31 15.67 2.86 -13.49
C PRO A 31 14.96 4.21 -13.48
N GLN A 32 15.53 5.23 -14.13
CA GLN A 32 14.92 6.56 -14.24
C GLN A 32 13.63 6.50 -15.04
N CYS A 33 13.61 5.81 -16.18
CA CYS A 33 12.40 5.64 -16.98
C CYS A 33 11.25 4.97 -16.17
N VAL A 34 11.58 4.06 -15.26
CA VAL A 34 10.59 3.42 -14.37
C VAL A 34 10.13 4.36 -13.26
N GLN A 35 11.03 5.20 -12.74
CA GLN A 35 10.68 6.23 -11.76
C GLN A 35 9.78 7.30 -12.39
N ASP A 36 10.15 7.85 -13.54
CA ASP A 36 9.35 8.85 -14.27
C ASP A 36 7.94 8.31 -14.56
N ALA A 37 7.83 7.06 -15.05
CA ALA A 37 6.53 6.44 -15.29
C ALA A 37 5.70 6.23 -14.00
N ARG A 38 6.34 6.04 -12.84
CA ARG A 38 5.65 5.96 -11.56
C ARG A 38 5.17 7.34 -11.12
N ASP A 39 6.00 8.36 -11.29
CA ASP A 39 5.66 9.74 -10.94
C ASP A 39 4.48 10.23 -11.79
N ASP A 40 4.52 10.00 -13.10
CA ASP A 40 3.41 10.28 -14.03
C ASP A 40 2.12 9.54 -13.61
N PHE A 41 2.25 8.27 -13.21
CA PHE A 41 1.11 7.48 -12.74
C PHE A 41 0.52 8.06 -11.44
N MET A 42 1.37 8.47 -10.49
CA MET A 42 0.94 9.04 -9.21
C MET A 42 0.29 10.41 -9.40
N GLU A 43 0.81 11.23 -10.31
CA GLU A 43 0.20 12.51 -10.69
C GLU A 43 -1.19 12.28 -11.29
N CYS A 44 -1.31 11.38 -12.28
CA CYS A 44 -2.59 11.02 -12.89
C CYS A 44 -3.59 10.50 -11.85
N LEU A 45 -3.15 9.64 -10.92
CA LEU A 45 -3.98 9.12 -9.84
C LEU A 45 -4.46 10.25 -8.90
N SER A 46 -3.61 11.22 -8.61
CA SER A 46 -3.95 12.39 -7.79
C SER A 46 -5.05 13.22 -8.46
N THR A 47 -4.88 13.57 -9.74
CA THR A 47 -5.88 14.34 -10.51
C THR A 47 -7.21 13.60 -10.61
N CYS A 48 -7.19 12.29 -10.91
CA CYS A 48 -8.40 11.49 -10.98
C CYS A 48 -9.12 11.41 -9.62
N ARG A 49 -8.36 11.26 -8.53
CA ARG A 49 -8.93 11.23 -7.18
C ARG A 49 -9.61 12.56 -6.85
N GLU A 50 -8.95 13.68 -7.09
CA GLU A 50 -9.49 15.00 -6.79
C GLU A 50 -10.77 15.28 -7.58
N THR A 51 -10.72 15.06 -8.90
CA THR A 51 -11.90 15.19 -9.78
C THR A 51 -13.06 14.32 -9.29
N PHE A 52 -12.79 13.09 -8.86
CA PHE A 52 -13.81 12.22 -8.27
C PHE A 52 -14.38 12.79 -6.98
N GLN A 53 -13.57 13.35 -6.06
CA GLN A 53 -14.09 13.94 -4.82
C GLN A 53 -15.00 15.13 -5.12
N VAL A 54 -14.57 16.05 -5.98
CA VAL A 54 -15.37 17.21 -6.43
C VAL A 54 -16.73 16.75 -6.97
N ILE A 55 -16.74 15.81 -7.93
CA ILE A 55 -17.98 15.31 -8.54
C ILE A 55 -18.85 14.58 -7.50
N LYS A 56 -18.24 13.75 -6.64
CA LYS A 56 -18.96 12.99 -5.62
C LYS A 56 -19.62 13.92 -4.60
N ASP A 57 -18.92 14.96 -4.17
CA ASP A 57 -19.46 15.95 -3.23
C ASP A 57 -20.60 16.74 -3.89
N LEU A 58 -20.43 17.14 -5.16
CA LEU A 58 -21.49 17.75 -5.97
C LEU A 58 -22.73 16.86 -6.11
N CYS A 59 -22.56 15.57 -6.40
CA CYS A 59 -23.66 14.60 -6.49
C CYS A 59 -24.40 14.39 -5.17
N ARG A 60 -23.77 14.72 -4.04
CA ARG A 60 -24.36 14.67 -2.70
C ARG A 60 -24.92 16.01 -2.25
N ASP A 61 -24.86 17.02 -3.11
CA ASP A 61 -25.18 18.41 -2.81
C ASP A 61 -24.45 18.90 -1.55
N VAL A 62 -23.14 18.65 -1.49
CA VAL A 62 -22.27 19.10 -0.41
C VAL A 62 -21.20 20.01 -0.98
N SER A 63 -21.00 21.19 -0.37
CA SER A 63 -19.89 22.09 -0.70
C SER A 63 -18.54 21.37 -0.62
N HIS A 64 -17.80 21.39 -1.72
CA HIS A 64 -16.51 20.71 -1.83
C HIS A 64 -15.48 21.24 -0.83
N ASP A 65 -15.33 22.57 -0.68
CA ASP A 65 -14.39 23.18 0.26
C ASP A 65 -14.66 22.75 1.71
N CYS A 66 -15.93 22.69 2.10
CA CYS A 66 -16.32 22.18 3.42
C CYS A 66 -16.00 20.68 3.56
N ALA A 67 -16.33 19.89 2.54
CA ALA A 67 -16.09 18.45 2.55
C ALA A 67 -14.60 18.11 2.59
N GLU A 68 -13.74 18.93 1.97
CA GLU A 68 -12.28 18.81 2.01
C GLU A 68 -11.76 19.08 3.42
N GLY A 69 -12.20 20.16 4.06
CA GLY A 69 -11.86 20.44 5.47
C GLY A 69 -12.28 19.30 6.41
N CYS A 70 -13.40 18.63 6.14
CA CYS A 70 -13.80 17.44 6.91
C CYS A 70 -12.87 16.23 6.64
N ARG A 71 -12.40 16.04 5.39
CA ARG A 71 -11.47 14.96 5.03
C ARG A 71 -10.09 15.17 5.65
N GLU A 72 -9.62 16.41 5.69
CA GLU A 72 -8.41 16.81 6.40
C GLU A 72 -8.51 16.47 7.89
N GLN A 73 -9.56 16.95 8.57
CA GLN A 73 -9.81 16.62 9.98
C GLN A 73 -9.90 15.11 10.25
N PHE A 74 -10.50 14.34 9.33
CA PHE A 74 -10.54 12.89 9.44
C PHE A 74 -9.13 12.28 9.36
N THR A 75 -8.29 12.79 8.45
CA THR A 75 -6.91 12.35 8.25
C THR A 75 -6.08 12.65 9.50
N ASP A 76 -6.18 13.86 10.03
CA ASP A 76 -5.52 14.27 11.27
C ASP A 76 -5.96 13.42 12.47
N CYS A 77 -7.26 13.12 12.55
CA CYS A 77 -7.81 12.31 13.63
C CYS A 77 -7.24 10.88 13.68
N ILE A 78 -6.90 10.29 12.53
CA ILE A 78 -6.39 8.91 12.44
C ILE A 78 -4.87 8.83 12.41
N ALA A 79 -4.18 9.90 12.04
CA ALA A 79 -2.73 9.91 11.83
C ALA A 79 -1.92 9.42 13.05
N PRO A 80 -2.21 9.83 14.31
CA PRO A 80 -1.44 9.37 15.47
C PRO A 80 -1.51 7.86 15.67
N SER A 81 -2.71 7.27 15.57
CA SER A 81 -2.88 5.82 15.75
C SER A 81 -2.30 5.01 14.59
N LEU A 82 -2.26 5.58 13.37
CA LEU A 82 -1.56 4.95 12.25
C LEU A 82 -0.05 4.93 12.48
N ALA A 83 0.54 6.04 12.94
CA ALA A 83 1.97 6.12 13.26
C ALA A 83 2.36 5.15 14.39
N GLU A 84 1.52 5.04 15.42
CA GLU A 84 1.72 4.08 16.51
C GLU A 84 1.66 2.62 16.02
N LEU A 85 0.69 2.31 15.15
CA LEU A 85 0.55 0.98 14.56
C LEU A 85 1.72 0.62 13.66
N GLU A 86 2.23 1.58 12.88
CA GLU A 86 3.43 1.40 12.04
C GLU A 86 4.66 1.11 12.89
N THR A 87 4.94 1.94 13.89
CA THR A 87 6.05 1.74 14.84
C THR A 87 6.01 0.36 15.51
N CYS A 88 4.82 -0.09 15.92
CA CYS A 88 4.65 -1.42 16.52
C CYS A 88 4.93 -2.54 15.51
N LYS A 89 4.47 -2.41 14.27
CA LYS A 89 4.73 -3.40 13.21
C LYS A 89 6.20 -3.47 12.84
N ASP A 90 6.91 -2.34 12.80
CA ASP A 90 8.34 -2.32 12.53
C ASP A 90 9.09 -3.15 13.58
N THR A 91 8.70 -3.02 14.85
CA THR A 91 9.25 -3.86 15.93
C THR A 91 8.98 -5.36 15.70
N CYS A 92 7.78 -5.74 15.26
CA CYS A 92 7.47 -7.14 14.92
C CYS A 92 8.28 -7.67 13.73
N ASP A 93 8.63 -6.80 12.79
CA ASP A 93 9.38 -7.14 11.60
C ASP A 93 10.87 -7.32 11.92
N ASP A 94 11.42 -6.44 12.75
CA ASP A 94 12.77 -6.59 13.30
C ASP A 94 12.93 -7.91 14.07
N GLN A 95 11.95 -8.25 14.92
CA GLN A 95 11.94 -9.51 15.66
C GLN A 95 11.89 -10.74 14.75
N ARG A 96 11.05 -10.69 13.71
CA ARG A 96 10.97 -11.75 12.69
C ARG A 96 12.31 -11.91 11.97
N ASP A 97 12.90 -10.82 11.53
CA ASP A 97 14.14 -10.85 10.74
C ASP A 97 15.30 -11.36 11.58
N GLN A 98 15.36 -10.98 12.86
CA GLN A 98 16.29 -11.55 13.84
C GLN A 98 16.06 -13.06 14.01
N ALA A 99 14.81 -13.50 14.22
CA ALA A 99 14.50 -14.92 14.40
C ALA A 99 14.85 -15.75 13.16
N VAL A 100 14.56 -15.24 11.95
CA VAL A 100 14.93 -15.89 10.70
C VAL A 100 16.46 -16.00 10.55
N ALA A 101 17.20 -14.96 10.92
CA ALA A 101 18.67 -15.00 10.91
C ALA A 101 19.20 -16.07 11.87
N THR A 102 18.64 -16.19 13.07
CA THR A 102 18.96 -17.24 14.04
C THR A 102 18.64 -18.63 13.48
N CYS A 103 17.44 -18.85 12.92
CA CYS A 103 17.04 -20.12 12.30
C CYS A 103 18.06 -20.59 11.24
N ARG A 104 18.55 -19.67 10.40
CA ARG A 104 19.56 -19.95 9.36
C ARG A 104 20.90 -20.35 9.94
N GLY A 105 21.29 -19.78 11.08
CA GLY A 105 22.52 -20.15 11.79
C GLY A 105 22.42 -21.54 12.43
N ASP A 106 21.33 -21.79 13.16
CA ASP A 106 21.18 -23.01 13.98
C ASP A 106 20.88 -24.27 13.16
N ASN A 107 20.25 -24.13 11.99
CA ASN A 107 19.84 -25.25 11.15
C ASN A 107 20.69 -25.39 9.87
N ALA A 108 21.96 -24.96 9.93
CA ALA A 108 22.87 -25.05 8.80
C ALA A 108 23.02 -26.52 8.33
N GLY A 109 22.57 -26.81 7.11
CA GLY A 109 22.63 -28.15 6.52
C GLY A 109 21.43 -29.05 6.81
N ASN A 110 20.40 -28.57 7.51
CA ASN A 110 19.13 -29.27 7.68
C ASN A 110 17.96 -28.43 7.11
N PRO A 111 17.65 -28.58 5.80
CA PRO A 111 16.62 -27.76 5.15
C PRO A 111 15.22 -27.90 5.74
N SER A 112 14.85 -29.10 6.20
CA SER A 112 13.52 -29.34 6.79
C SER A 112 13.37 -28.60 8.12
N ALA A 113 14.37 -28.73 9.01
CA ALA A 113 14.32 -28.04 10.29
C ALA A 113 14.45 -26.52 10.14
N LEU A 114 15.17 -26.05 9.10
CA LEU A 114 15.22 -24.63 8.75
C LEU A 114 13.85 -24.09 8.34
N ASP A 115 13.11 -24.82 7.52
CA ASP A 115 11.77 -24.44 7.05
C ASP A 115 10.79 -24.33 8.22
N ASP A 116 10.72 -25.38 9.05
CA ASP A 116 9.88 -25.40 10.27
C ASP A 116 10.21 -24.22 11.21
N CYS A 117 11.49 -23.88 11.36
CA CYS A 117 11.93 -22.76 12.19
C CYS A 117 11.50 -21.40 11.63
N ILE A 118 11.65 -21.20 10.31
CA ILE A 118 11.24 -19.97 9.64
C ILE A 118 9.73 -19.80 9.72
N ASP A 119 8.95 -20.86 9.50
CA ASP A 119 7.50 -20.82 9.62
C ASP A 119 7.04 -20.41 11.02
N ALA A 120 7.67 -20.94 12.07
CA ALA A 120 7.40 -20.53 13.44
C ALA A 120 7.71 -19.03 13.66
N ALA A 121 8.81 -18.50 13.10
CA ALA A 121 9.13 -17.08 13.15
C ALA A 121 8.10 -16.21 12.40
N GLN A 122 7.61 -16.66 11.25
CA GLN A 122 6.55 -15.98 10.50
C GLN A 122 5.24 -15.94 11.30
N VAL A 123 4.80 -17.08 11.86
CA VAL A 123 3.59 -17.17 12.69
C VAL A 123 3.69 -16.22 13.90
N SER A 124 4.83 -16.19 14.57
CA SER A 124 5.07 -15.25 15.68
C SER A 124 4.94 -13.80 15.25
N SER A 125 5.51 -13.43 14.09
CA SER A 125 5.37 -12.08 13.52
C SER A 125 3.91 -11.73 13.20
N PHE A 126 3.14 -12.66 12.64
CA PHE A 126 1.70 -12.46 12.40
C PHE A 126 0.94 -12.20 13.70
N MET A 127 1.17 -13.00 14.74
CA MET A 127 0.55 -12.81 16.06
C MET A 127 0.94 -11.47 16.69
N CYS A 128 2.21 -11.06 16.55
CA CYS A 128 2.70 -9.76 17.02
C CYS A 128 1.97 -8.60 16.33
N ARG A 129 1.85 -8.64 14.99
CA ARG A 129 1.15 -7.61 14.22
C ARG A 129 -0.35 -7.54 14.53
N ASP A 130 -0.98 -8.66 14.85
CA ASP A 130 -2.36 -8.69 15.33
C ASP A 130 -2.47 -8.05 16.71
N GLN A 131 -1.57 -8.37 17.63
CA GLN A 131 -1.50 -7.72 18.94
C GLN A 131 -1.30 -6.20 18.83
N CYS A 132 -0.49 -5.72 17.88
CA CYS A 132 -0.34 -4.28 17.61
C CYS A 132 -1.68 -3.62 17.25
N ARG A 133 -2.52 -4.26 16.42
CA ARG A 133 -3.84 -3.71 16.05
C ARG A 133 -4.78 -3.63 17.25
N GLU A 134 -4.68 -4.58 18.17
CA GLU A 134 -5.47 -4.57 19.39
C GLU A 134 -4.92 -3.55 20.40
N GLN A 135 -3.60 -3.44 20.58
CA GLN A 135 -2.99 -2.49 21.54
C GLN A 135 -3.21 -1.04 21.14
N THR A 136 -2.97 -0.70 19.87
CA THR A 136 -3.19 0.66 19.34
C THR A 136 -4.66 1.04 19.25
N GLN A 137 -5.57 0.09 19.49
CA GLN A 137 -7.03 0.29 19.42
C GLN A 137 -7.46 0.98 18.11
N ILE A 138 -6.73 0.76 17.02
CA ILE A 138 -6.93 1.48 15.74
C ILE A 138 -8.36 1.37 15.22
N ARG A 139 -9.04 0.23 15.47
CA ARG A 139 -10.45 0.02 15.11
C ARG A 139 -11.40 0.92 15.90
N VAL A 140 -11.11 1.19 17.17
CA VAL A 140 -11.89 2.10 18.01
C VAL A 140 -11.71 3.53 17.49
N GLN A 141 -10.46 3.96 17.31
CA GLN A 141 -10.14 5.30 16.81
C GLN A 141 -10.77 5.56 15.43
N LEU A 142 -10.63 4.62 14.49
CA LEU A 142 -11.25 4.72 13.17
C LEU A 142 -12.77 4.87 13.23
N ARG A 143 -13.45 4.19 14.17
CA ARG A 143 -14.90 4.36 14.34
C ARG A 143 -15.24 5.75 14.85
N GLN A 144 -14.50 6.26 15.82
CA GLN A 144 -14.70 7.60 16.37
C GLN A 144 -14.45 8.69 15.30
N CYS A 145 -13.31 8.65 14.61
CA CYS A 145 -13.01 9.61 13.54
C CYS A 145 -14.06 9.55 12.42
N ARG A 146 -14.57 8.36 12.06
CA ARG A 146 -15.66 8.25 11.07
C ARG A 146 -16.96 8.87 11.53
N GLN A 147 -17.29 8.79 12.83
CA GLN A 147 -18.47 9.45 13.38
C GLN A 147 -18.31 10.97 13.30
N GLN A 148 -17.15 11.49 13.70
CA GLN A 148 -16.82 12.92 13.60
C GLN A 148 -16.87 13.41 12.15
N PHE A 149 -16.27 12.66 11.21
CA PHE A 149 -16.32 12.96 9.79
C PHE A 149 -17.75 13.05 9.25
N ARG A 150 -18.61 12.08 9.57
CA ARG A 150 -20.02 12.11 9.16
C ARG A 150 -20.77 13.30 9.73
N SER A 151 -20.50 13.66 10.99
CA SER A 151 -21.08 14.85 11.61
C SER A 151 -20.61 16.13 10.94
N CYS A 152 -19.32 16.22 10.59
CA CYS A 152 -18.75 17.36 9.88
C CYS A 152 -19.39 17.51 8.49
N ILE A 153 -19.42 16.44 7.69
CA ILE A 153 -20.06 16.43 6.36
C ILE A 153 -21.55 16.78 6.45
N GLY A 154 -22.26 16.29 7.47
CA GLY A 154 -23.68 16.59 7.67
C GLY A 154 -23.96 18.04 8.06
N ALA A 155 -22.94 18.79 8.50
CA ALA A 155 -23.03 20.21 8.82
C ALA A 155 -22.55 21.11 7.66
N CYS A 156 -22.05 20.52 6.58
CA CYS A 156 -21.60 21.30 5.42
C CYS A 156 -22.79 21.93 4.68
N PRO A 157 -22.60 23.14 4.11
CA PRO A 157 -23.61 23.76 3.26
C PRO A 157 -23.79 22.98 1.95
N THR A 158 -24.92 23.24 1.28
CA THR A 158 -25.20 22.68 -0.04
C THR A 158 -24.18 23.15 -1.08
N ALA A 159 -23.99 22.36 -2.13
CA ALA A 159 -23.08 22.73 -3.22
C ALA A 159 -23.65 23.87 -4.06
N PHE A 160 -24.98 23.98 -4.11
CA PHE A 160 -25.71 25.02 -4.83
C PHE A 160 -26.40 25.99 -3.84
N PRO A 161 -26.38 27.30 -4.13
CA PRO A 161 -27.06 28.32 -3.33
C PRO A 161 -28.59 28.29 -3.47
#